data_AF-A0A920G6Y3-F1
#
_entry.id   AF-A0A920G6Y3-F1
#
_cell.length_a   1.000
_cell.length_b   1.000
_cell.length_c   1.000
_cell.angle_alpha   90.00
_cell.angle_beta   90.00
_cell.angle_gamma   90.00
#
_symmetry.space_group_name_H-M   'P 1'
#
loop_
_entity.id
_entity.type
_entity.pdbx_description
1 polymer ?
#
loop_
_entity_poly.entity_id
_entity_poly.type
_entity_poly.pdbx_seq_one_letter_code
_entity_poly.pdbx_strand_id
1 'polypeptide(L)' 'MTYPGQATSYKLGELKIKELRRRAEQALGDKFDLREFHVVVLEGGSLPLSALDAKIDRWIENQQ' A
#
# COMPACT_ATOMS: atom_id res chain seq x y z
N MET A 1 7.32 10.81 28.02
CA MET A 1 7.49 9.58 27.21
C MET A 1 8.02 10.01 25.85
N THR A 2 9.29 9.73 25.56
CA THR A 2 9.88 10.06 24.26
C THR A 2 10.11 8.76 23.51
N TYR A 3 9.29 8.49 22.48
CA TYR A 3 9.45 7.34 21.60
C TYR A 3 10.10 7.81 20.29
N PRO A 4 11.42 7.68 20.13
CA PRO A 4 12.10 8.12 18.92
C PRO A 4 11.52 7.40 17.70
N GLY A 5 11.25 8.16 16.63
CA GLY A 5 10.72 7.60 15.37
C GLY A 5 9.20 7.44 15.30
N GLN A 6 8.47 7.67 16.40
CA GLN A 6 7.00 7.51 16.42
C GLN A 6 6.32 8.51 15.47
N ALA A 7 6.66 9.81 15.54
CA ALA A 7 6.10 10.82 14.64
C ALA A 7 6.46 10.57 13.16
N THR A 8 7.69 10.11 12.88
CA THR A 8 8.15 9.85 11.50
C THR A 8 7.47 8.63 10.88
N SER A 9 7.05 7.66 11.70
CA SER A 9 6.36 6.45 11.21
C SER A 9 5.02 6.78 10.54
N TYR A 10 4.27 7.77 11.04
CA TYR A 10 3.03 8.23 10.41
C TYR A 10 3.27 8.71 8.99
N LYS A 11 4.25 9.61 8.82
CA LYS A 11 4.52 10.18 7.50
C LYS A 11 5.09 9.14 6.55
N LEU A 12 5.95 8.25 7.04
CA LEU A 12 6.52 7.17 6.22
C LEU A 12 5.43 6.21 5.72
N GLY A 13 4.51 5.81 6.60
CA GLY A 13 3.38 4.95 6.22
C GLY A 13 2.46 5.61 5.19
N GLU A 14 2.10 6.88 5.41
CA GLU A 14 1.29 7.66 4.46
C GLU A 14 1.95 7.75 3.08
N LEU A 15 3.24 8.11 3.04
CA LEU A 15 4.00 8.23 1.79
C LEU A 15 4.07 6.87 1.07
N LYS A 16 4.25 5.79 1.81
CA LYS A 16 4.32 4.45 1.22
C LYS A 16 3.00 4.03 0.59
N ILE A 17 1.87 4.23 1.28
CA ILE A 17 0.55 3.88 0.74
C ILE A 17 0.23 4.71 -0.51
N LYS A 18 0.59 6.00 -0.53
CA LYS A 18 0.44 6.87 -1.71
C LYS A 18 1.28 6.37 -2.90
N GLU A 19 2.52 5.97 -2.65
CA GLU A 19 3.39 5.44 -3.69
C GLU A 19 2.86 4.12 -4.27
N LEU A 20 2.37 3.21 -3.43
CA LEU A 20 1.77 1.94 -3.86
C LEU A 20 0.52 2.16 -4.70
N ARG A 21 -0.33 3.11 -4.30
CA ARG A 21 -1.52 3.50 -5.07
C ARG A 21 -1.13 4.02 -6.45
N ARG A 22 -0.16 4.94 -6.53
CA ARG A 22 0.33 5.50 -7.80
C ARG A 22 0.88 4.41 -8.71
N ARG A 23 1.62 3.44 -8.15
CA ARG A 23 2.14 2.28 -8.90
C ARG A 23 1.01 1.42 -9.47
N ALA A 24 0.00 1.11 -8.65
CA ALA A 24 -1.16 0.34 -9.08
C ALA A 24 -1.97 1.04 -10.18
N GLU A 25 -2.24 2.34 -10.02
CA GLU A 25 -2.93 3.16 -11.03
C GLU A 25 -2.18 3.13 -12.37
N GLN A 26 -0.84 3.22 -12.34
CA GLN A 26 0.01 3.16 -13.54
C GLN A 26 0.05 1.77 -14.19
N ALA A 27 0.09 0.70 -13.38
CA ALA A 27 0.23 -0.66 -13.89
C ALA A 27 -1.08 -1.22 -14.46
N LEU A 28 -2.23 -0.86 -13.87
CA LEU A 28 -3.54 -1.42 -14.23
C LEU A 28 -4.35 -0.50 -15.17
N GLY A 29 -4.06 0.81 -15.21
CA GLY A 29 -4.77 1.76 -16.06
C GLY A 29 -6.28 1.69 -15.83
N ASP A 30 -7.05 1.43 -16.89
CA ASP A 30 -8.51 1.34 -16.85
C ASP A 30 -9.03 0.15 -16.01
N LYS A 31 -8.19 -0.84 -15.71
CA LYS A 31 -8.54 -1.97 -14.82
C LYS A 31 -8.40 -1.62 -13.33
N PHE A 32 -7.85 -0.46 -12.99
CA PHE A 32 -7.66 -0.08 -11.59
C PHE A 32 -9.01 0.27 -10.91
N ASP A 33 -9.34 -0.44 -9.83
CA ASP A 33 -10.43 -0.04 -8.91
C ASP A 33 -9.85 0.36 -7.54
N LEU A 34 -10.15 1.59 -7.12
CA LEU A 34 -9.73 2.15 -5.84
C LEU A 34 -10.30 1.37 -4.63
N ARG A 35 -11.50 0.81 -4.77
CA ARG A 35 -12.14 0.01 -3.71
C ARG A 35 -11.37 -1.29 -3.51
N GLU A 36 -11.03 -1.99 -4.59
CA GLU A 36 -10.21 -3.20 -4.54
C GLU A 36 -8.83 -2.91 -3.95
N PHE A 37 -8.19 -1.81 -4.35
CA PHE A 37 -6.94 -1.38 -3.73
C PHE A 37 -7.06 -1.21 -2.20
N HIS A 38 -8.11 -0.53 -1.71
CA HIS A 38 -8.33 -0.37 -0.28
C HIS A 38 -8.62 -1.69 0.44
N VAL A 39 -9.35 -2.61 -0.20
CA VAL A 39 -9.57 -3.96 0.33
C VAL A 39 -8.22 -4.65 0.53
N VAL A 40 -7.35 -4.66 -0.47
CA VAL A 40 -6.03 -5.31 -0.40
C VAL A 40 -5.14 -4.66 0.65
N VAL A 41 -5.17 -3.33 0.80
CA VAL A 41 -4.37 -2.60 1.81
C VAL A 41 -4.83 -2.91 3.24
N LEU A 42 -6.14 -3.05 3.47
CA LEU A 42 -6.70 -3.29 4.81
C LEU A 42 -6.73 -4.78 5.18
N GLU A 43 -6.80 -5.65 4.18
CA GLU A 43 -6.83 -7.09 4.37
C GLU A 43 -5.48 -7.59 4.95
N GLY A 44 -5.56 -8.43 5.98
CA GLY A 44 -4.37 -8.90 6.72
C GLY A 44 -3.94 -8.00 7.88
N GLY A 45 -4.64 -6.88 8.10
CA GLY A 45 -4.44 -6.02 9.28
C GLY A 45 -3.11 -5.26 9.25
N SER A 46 -2.48 -5.11 10.41
CA SER A 46 -1.22 -4.36 10.52
C SER A 46 -0.05 -5.20 10.01
N LEU A 47 0.48 -4.83 8.84
CA LEU A 47 1.61 -5.48 8.19
C LEU A 47 2.82 -4.54 8.13
N PRO A 48 4.05 -5.08 8.15
CA PRO A 48 5.24 -4.31 7.78
C PRO A 48 5.10 -3.73 6.37
N LEU A 49 5.63 -2.53 6.14
CA LEU A 49 5.54 -1.85 4.84
C LEU A 49 6.10 -2.66 3.67
N SER A 50 7.12 -3.50 3.91
CA SER A 50 7.68 -4.41 2.90
C SER A 50 6.73 -5.55 2.53
N ALA A 51 5.99 -6.09 3.51
CA ALA A 51 4.99 -7.12 3.25
C ALA A 51 3.79 -6.55 2.50
N LEU A 52 3.37 -5.32 2.85
CA LEU A 52 2.33 -4.61 2.11
C LEU A 52 2.74 -4.34 0.65
N ASP A 53 3.99 -3.94 0.41
CA ASP A 53 4.53 -3.73 -0.95
C ASP A 53 4.42 -5.01 -1.79
N ALA A 54 4.96 -6.12 -1.29
CA ALA A 54 4.90 -7.42 -1.96
C ALA A 54 3.46 -7.91 -2.18
N LYS A 55 2.53 -7.57 -1.27
CA LYS A 55 1.11 -7.90 -1.41
C LYS A 55 0.47 -7.13 -2.57
N ILE A 56 0.76 -5.84 -2.68
CA ILE A 56 0.26 -5.00 -3.77
C ILE A 56 0.82 -5.46 -5.12
N ASP A 57 2.11 -5.79 -5.19
CA ASP A 57 2.73 -6.28 -6.43
C ASP A 57 2.05 -7.59 -6.90
N ARG A 58 1.83 -8.55 -6.00
CA ARG A 58 1.09 -9.79 -6.33
C ARG A 58 -0.35 -9.52 -6.77
N TRP A 59 -1.01 -8.55 -6.15
CA TRP A 59 -2.38 -8.19 -6.55
C TRP A 59 -2.40 -7.57 -7.95
N ILE A 60 -1.45 -6.67 -8.27
CA ILE A 60 -1.30 -6.10 -9.62
C ILE A 60 -1.07 -7.22 -10.65
N GLU A 61 -0.17 -8.16 -10.38
CA GLU A 61 0.12 -9.30 -11.26
C GLU A 61 -1.12 -10.15 -11.55
N ASN A 62 -2.00 -10.33 -10.56
CA ASN A 62 -3.25 -11.09 -10.72
C ASN A 62 -4.37 -10.35 -11.48
N GLN A 63 -4.23 -9.04 -11.70
CA GLN A 63 -5.24 -8.20 -12.39
C GLN A 63 -4.87 -7.89 -13.86
N GLN A 64 -3.64 -8.19 -14.27
CA GLN A 64 -3.19 -8.07 -15.66
C GLN A 64 -3.91 -9.07 -16.57
#